data_AF-A0A2U1V7X9-F1
#
_entry.id   AF-A0A2U1V7X9-F1
#
_cell.length_a   1.000
_cell.length_b   1.000
_cell.length_c   1.000
_cell.angle_alpha   90.00
_cell.angle_beta   90.00
_cell.angle_gamma   90.00
#
_symmetry.space_group_name_H-M   'P 1'
#
loop_
_entity.id
_entity.type
_entity.pdbx_description
1 polymer ?
#
loop_
_entity_poly.entity_id
_entity_poly.type
_entity_poly.pdbx_seq_one_letter_code
_entity_poly.pdbx_strand_id
1 'polypeptide(L)'
;MTDAPARLAGLARPMQHAMNNLYMVLQANLEAVQATLPPEERNAVRLGRALQGAREMEALIRAYLRLGRPHEEGQVDSGKFLEAVRPVLALAVGKPLKVEVLATATIAPPRPEVDLALLDLTAGARGLPPGQPPLLRLDGSAIEVNWPAPEGALEALAELGLQASSQDGATRIVLG
;
A
#
# COMPACT_ATOMS: atom_id res chain seq x y z
N MET A 1 -21.13 -21.85 10.19
CA MET A 1 -19.87 -21.09 10.31
C MET A 1 -20.16 -19.68 9.85
N THR A 2 -19.78 -18.68 10.64
CA THR A 2 -20.27 -17.30 10.51
C THR A 2 -19.78 -16.63 9.23
N ASP A 3 -20.73 -16.19 8.41
CA ASP A 3 -20.61 -15.37 7.19
C ASP A 3 -19.95 -13.98 7.41
N ALA A 4 -19.36 -13.74 8.59
CA ALA A 4 -18.88 -12.42 8.99
C ALA A 4 -17.77 -11.87 8.06
N PRO A 5 -16.77 -12.65 7.62
CA PRO A 5 -15.78 -12.16 6.66
C PRO A 5 -16.39 -11.74 5.33
N ALA A 6 -17.33 -12.53 4.80
CA ALA A 6 -18.01 -12.24 3.54
C ALA A 6 -18.92 -11.00 3.63
N ARG A 7 -19.63 -10.83 4.76
CA ARG A 7 -20.45 -9.64 5.02
C ARG A 7 -19.62 -8.37 5.18
N LEU A 8 -18.44 -8.46 5.81
CA LEU A 8 -17.51 -7.34 5.93
C LEU A 8 -16.90 -6.95 4.57
N ALA A 9 -16.54 -7.94 3.74
CA ALA A 9 -16.08 -7.69 2.36
C ALA A 9 -17.15 -6.96 1.53
N GLY A 10 -18.42 -7.33 1.68
CA GLY A 10 -19.56 -6.64 1.04
C GLY A 10 -19.69 -5.16 1.42
N LEU A 11 -19.14 -4.72 2.56
CA LEU A 11 -19.14 -3.32 2.98
C LEU A 11 -17.97 -2.51 2.41
N ALA A 12 -16.94 -3.15 1.84
CA ALA A 12 -15.74 -2.46 1.39
C ALA A 12 -16.03 -1.40 0.32
N ARG A 13 -16.82 -1.76 -0.70
CA ARG A 13 -17.21 -0.85 -1.79
C ARG A 13 -18.10 0.32 -1.32
N PRO A 14 -19.24 0.10 -0.62
CA PRO A 14 -20.05 1.21 -0.12
C PRO A 14 -19.30 2.09 0.87
N MET A 15 -18.44 1.51 1.73
CA MET A 15 -17.59 2.28 2.63
C MET A 15 -16.60 3.15 1.86
N GLN A 16 -15.96 2.61 0.82
CA GLN A 16 -15.06 3.39 -0.03
C GLN A 16 -15.78 4.56 -0.71
N HIS A 17 -16.99 4.35 -1.22
CA HIS A 17 -17.80 5.42 -1.81
C HIS A 17 -18.14 6.51 -0.77
N ALA A 18 -18.58 6.14 0.44
CA ALA A 18 -18.88 7.07 1.51
C ALA A 18 -17.63 7.86 1.94
N MET A 19 -16.49 7.18 2.10
CA MET A 19 -15.22 7.80 2.47
C MET A 19 -14.74 8.79 1.41
N ASN A 20 -14.80 8.44 0.12
CA ASN A 20 -14.42 9.36 -0.97
C ASN A 20 -15.22 10.67 -0.90
N ASN A 21 -16.53 10.58 -0.65
CA ASN A 21 -17.39 11.75 -0.54
C ASN A 21 -17.01 12.62 0.67
N LEU A 22 -16.79 12.01 1.83
CA LEU A 22 -16.39 12.71 3.05
C LEU A 22 -15.01 13.38 2.90
N TYR A 23 -14.04 12.68 2.31
CA TYR A 23 -12.70 13.21 2.08
C TYR A 23 -12.67 14.36 1.10
N MET A 24 -13.42 14.25 0.00
CA MET A 24 -13.53 15.34 -0.97
C MET A 24 -14.03 16.63 -0.31
N VAL A 25 -15.08 16.53 0.51
CA VAL A 25 -15.61 17.69 1.25
C VAL A 25 -14.59 18.20 2.27
N LEU A 26 -13.96 17.33 3.04
CA LEU A 26 -12.96 17.71 4.04
C LEU A 26 -11.76 18.42 3.40
N GLN A 27 -11.18 17.84 2.35
CA GLN A 27 -10.04 18.41 1.62
C GLN A 27 -10.39 19.76 1.03
N ALA A 28 -11.53 19.88 0.33
CA ALA A 28 -11.95 21.14 -0.27
C ALA A 28 -12.09 22.27 0.78
N ASN A 29 -12.65 21.97 1.96
CA ASN A 29 -12.78 22.95 3.03
C ASN A 29 -11.42 23.33 3.64
N LEU A 30 -10.54 22.35 3.88
CA LEU A 30 -9.20 22.61 4.43
C LEU A 30 -8.32 23.41 3.45
N GLU A 31 -8.39 23.11 2.16
CA GLU A 31 -7.68 23.85 1.10
C GLU A 31 -8.21 25.27 0.95
N ALA A 32 -9.53 25.47 1.02
CA ALA A 32 -10.13 26.79 1.01
C ALA A 32 -9.67 27.66 2.20
N VAL A 33 -9.60 27.09 3.40
CA VAL A 33 -9.06 27.81 4.58
C VAL A 33 -7.56 28.05 4.44
N GLN A 34 -6.80 27.13 3.82
CA GLN A 34 -5.36 27.32 3.63
C GLN A 34 -5.07 28.47 2.67
N ALA A 35 -5.87 28.62 1.61
CA ALA A 35 -5.72 29.68 0.63
C ALA A 35 -5.93 31.09 1.20
N THR A 36 -6.59 31.24 2.36
CA THR A 36 -6.82 32.54 3.00
C THR A 36 -5.76 32.93 4.02
N LEU A 37 -4.85 32.01 4.36
CA LEU A 37 -3.81 32.24 5.37
C LEU A 37 -2.45 32.56 4.73
N PRO A 38 -1.70 33.55 5.24
CA PRO A 38 -0.33 33.78 4.81
C PRO A 38 0.58 32.57 5.11
N PRO A 39 1.46 32.14 4.18
CA PRO A 39 2.22 30.88 4.32
C PRO A 39 3.14 30.82 5.55
N GLU A 40 3.66 31.98 5.96
CA GLU A 40 4.59 32.13 7.09
C GLU A 40 3.89 31.97 8.45
N GLU A 41 2.55 32.05 8.48
CA GLU A 41 1.80 31.98 9.72
C GLU A 41 1.80 30.57 10.29
N ARG A 42 1.94 30.49 11.62
CA ARG A 42 1.88 29.24 12.38
C ARG A 42 0.61 28.44 12.07
N ASN A 43 -0.51 29.12 11.81
CA ASN A 43 -1.78 28.48 11.46
C ASN A 43 -1.76 27.89 10.05
N ALA A 44 -1.13 28.54 9.07
CA ALA A 44 -0.94 27.99 7.73
C ALA A 44 -0.07 26.72 7.76
N VAL A 45 1.01 26.73 8.55
CA VAL A 45 1.87 25.55 8.74
C VAL A 45 1.12 24.39 9.40
N ARG A 46 0.33 24.67 10.44
CA ARG A 46 -0.51 23.66 11.12
C ARG A 46 -1.57 23.08 10.18
N LEU A 47 -2.21 23.93 9.38
CA LEU A 47 -3.21 23.51 8.41
C LEU A 47 -2.60 22.68 7.28
N GLY A 48 -1.41 23.05 6.80
CA GLY A 48 -0.64 22.24 5.85
C GLY A 48 -0.33 20.83 6.38
N ARG A 49 0.05 20.72 7.66
CA ARG A 49 0.24 19.41 8.31
C ARG A 49 -1.08 18.62 8.43
N ALA A 50 -2.19 19.29 8.73
CA ALA A 50 -3.51 18.65 8.81
C ALA A 50 -3.97 18.14 7.43
N LEU A 51 -3.75 18.91 6.38
CA LEU A 51 -4.01 18.51 4.99
C LEU A 51 -3.17 17.30 4.59
N GLN A 52 -1.88 17.29 4.92
CA GLN A 52 -1.01 16.15 4.67
C GLN A 52 -1.50 14.90 5.41
N GLY A 53 -1.85 15.03 6.70
CA GLY A 53 -2.41 13.93 7.48
C GLY A 53 -3.75 13.43 6.92
N ALA A 54 -4.62 14.31 6.42
CA ALA A 54 -5.87 13.91 5.78
C ALA A 54 -5.64 13.12 4.49
N ARG A 55 -4.66 13.51 3.66
CA ARG A 55 -4.26 12.79 2.44
C ARG A 55 -3.67 11.42 2.74
N GLU A 56 -2.80 11.33 3.75
CA GLU A 56 -2.21 10.06 4.19
C GLU A 56 -3.28 9.11 4.75
N MET A 57 -4.22 9.64 5.54
CA MET A 57 -5.35 8.88 6.09
C MET A 57 -6.25 8.35 4.96
N GLU A 58 -6.58 9.18 3.97
CA GLU A 58 -7.35 8.75 2.79
C GLU A 58 -6.63 7.62 2.05
N ALA A 59 -5.34 7.78 1.76
CA ALA A 59 -4.55 6.78 1.06
C ALA A 59 -4.52 5.44 1.81
N LEU A 60 -4.35 5.48 3.14
CA LEU A 60 -4.34 4.28 3.98
C LEU A 60 -5.70 3.57 3.98
N ILE A 61 -6.80 4.30 4.19
CA ILE A 61 -8.15 3.71 4.19
C ILE A 61 -8.48 3.13 2.83
N ARG A 62 -8.15 3.83 1.74
CA ARG A 62 -8.37 3.35 0.37
C ARG A 62 -7.59 2.06 0.10
N ALA A 63 -6.35 1.98 0.55
CA ALA A 63 -5.52 0.79 0.43
C ALA A 63 -6.08 -0.38 1.25
N TYR A 64 -6.50 -0.12 2.50
CA TYR A 64 -7.12 -1.13 3.37
C TYR A 64 -8.43 -1.69 2.79
N LEU A 65 -9.35 -0.82 2.36
CA LEU A 65 -10.63 -1.25 1.79
C LEU A 65 -10.46 -2.04 0.48
N ARG A 66 -9.34 -1.86 -0.23
CA ARG A 66 -9.05 -2.66 -1.44
C ARG A 66 -8.83 -4.14 -1.11
N LEU A 67 -8.26 -4.46 0.04
CA LEU A 67 -8.01 -5.83 0.48
C LEU A 67 -9.30 -6.65 0.66
N GLY A 68 -10.43 -5.97 0.90
CA GLY A 68 -11.74 -6.60 1.06
C GLY A 68 -12.58 -6.64 -0.22
N ARG A 69 -12.02 -6.27 -1.38
CA ARG A 69 -12.75 -6.31 -2.65
C ARG A 69 -12.87 -7.73 -3.20
N PRO A 70 -13.85 -8.01 -4.07
CA PRO A 70 -13.87 -9.23 -4.87
C PRO A 70 -12.62 -9.36 -5.73
N HIS A 71 -12.37 -10.60 -6.17
CA HIS A 71 -11.28 -10.89 -7.09
C HIS A 71 -11.37 -10.03 -8.38
N GLU A 72 -10.25 -9.41 -8.75
CA GLU A 72 -10.07 -8.52 -9.89
C GLU A 72 -8.73 -8.85 -10.57
N GLU A 73 -8.78 -9.25 -11.84
CA GLU A 73 -7.62 -9.39 -12.72
C GLU A 73 -7.73 -8.38 -13.87
N GLY A 74 -6.78 -7.46 -13.95
CA GLY A 74 -6.79 -6.41 -14.96
C GLY A 74 -5.44 -5.75 -15.12
N GLN A 75 -5.14 -5.31 -16.34
CA GLN A 75 -3.89 -4.63 -16.64
C GLN A 75 -3.77 -3.33 -15.84
N VAL A 76 -2.64 -3.16 -15.18
CA VAL A 76 -2.30 -1.98 -14.39
C VAL A 76 -0.83 -1.64 -14.55
N ASP A 77 -0.48 -0.36 -14.49
CA ASP A 77 0.91 0.06 -14.38
C ASP A 77 1.47 -0.36 -13.00
N SER A 78 2.63 -1.00 -12.99
CA SER A 78 3.24 -1.53 -11.77
C SER A 78 3.57 -0.44 -10.73
N GLY A 79 3.86 0.79 -11.19
CA GLY A 79 4.01 1.96 -10.31
C GLY A 79 2.70 2.31 -9.63
N LYS A 80 1.61 2.42 -10.38
CA LYS A 80 0.26 2.64 -9.82
C LYS A 80 -0.20 1.51 -8.91
N PHE A 81 0.14 0.27 -9.24
CA PHE A 81 -0.10 -0.88 -8.37
C PHE A 81 0.62 -0.72 -7.03
N LEU A 82 1.92 -0.41 -7.07
CA LEU A 82 2.71 -0.24 -5.85
C LEU A 82 2.24 0.96 -5.03
N GLU A 83 1.96 2.11 -5.65
CA GLU A 83 1.40 3.29 -4.99
C GLU A 83 0.10 2.96 -4.26
N ALA A 84 -0.74 2.12 -4.87
CA ALA A 84 -2.02 1.74 -4.34
C ALA A 84 -1.90 0.88 -3.07
N VAL A 85 -0.93 -0.03 -2.98
CA VAL A 85 -0.74 -0.94 -1.83
C VAL A 85 0.26 -0.41 -0.80
N ARG A 86 1.16 0.50 -1.19
CA ARG A 86 2.22 1.07 -0.33
C ARG A 86 1.73 1.53 1.05
N PRO A 87 0.59 2.23 1.22
CA PRO A 87 0.17 2.71 2.54
C PRO A 87 -0.01 1.58 3.55
N VAL A 88 -0.60 0.45 3.15
CA VAL A 88 -0.79 -0.70 4.04
C VAL A 88 0.51 -1.47 4.26
N LEU A 89 1.39 -1.56 3.26
CA LEU A 89 2.72 -2.15 3.45
C LEU A 89 3.55 -1.34 4.45
N ALA A 90 3.56 -0.01 4.32
CA ALA A 90 4.27 0.88 5.23
C ALA A 90 3.75 0.75 6.68
N LEU A 91 2.43 0.60 6.86
CA LEU A 91 1.84 0.34 8.16
C LEU A 91 2.27 -1.03 8.72
N ALA A 92 2.21 -2.08 7.90
CA ALA A 92 2.50 -3.45 8.33
C ALA A 92 3.98 -3.66 8.72
N VAL A 93 4.90 -2.98 8.03
CA VAL A 93 6.33 -2.95 8.35
C VAL A 93 6.61 -2.33 9.73
N GLY A 94 5.80 -1.37 10.18
CA GLY A 94 5.92 -0.72 11.50
C GLY A 94 7.15 0.19 11.66
N LYS A 95 7.90 0.44 10.58
CA LYS A 95 9.07 1.33 10.50
C LYS A 95 8.98 2.16 9.21
N PRO A 96 9.72 3.27 9.07
CA PRO A 96 9.76 4.03 7.83
C PRO A 96 10.18 3.14 6.64
N LEU A 97 9.23 2.84 5.75
CA LEU A 97 9.47 2.05 4.54
C LEU A 97 9.97 2.98 3.43
N LYS A 98 11.24 2.80 3.03
CA LYS A 98 11.79 3.46 1.85
C LYS A 98 11.25 2.78 0.60
N VAL A 99 10.78 3.57 -0.36
CA VAL A 99 10.29 3.07 -1.64
C VAL A 99 11.07 3.72 -2.77
N GLU A 100 11.62 2.90 -3.66
CA GLU A 100 12.35 3.32 -4.86
C GLU A 100 11.63 2.78 -6.09
N VAL A 101 11.39 3.62 -7.10
CA VAL A 101 10.83 3.19 -8.39
C VAL A 101 11.86 3.50 -9.46
N LEU A 102 12.46 2.46 -10.04
CA LEU A 102 13.46 2.58 -11.10
C LEU A 102 12.83 2.57 -12.49
N ALA A 103 11.87 1.66 -12.70
CA ALA A 103 11.10 1.54 -13.92
C ALA A 103 9.70 0.99 -13.61
N THR A 104 8.75 1.22 -14.51
CA THR A 104 7.40 0.63 -14.44
C THR A 104 7.12 -0.25 -15.66
N ALA A 105 6.15 -1.15 -15.52
CA ALA A 105 5.69 -2.04 -16.58
C ALA A 105 4.18 -2.27 -16.45
N THR A 106 3.53 -2.69 -17.53
CA THR A 106 2.16 -3.21 -17.47
C THR A 106 2.18 -4.61 -16.89
N ILE A 107 1.41 -4.83 -15.83
CA ILE A 107 1.27 -6.10 -15.10
C ILE A 107 -0.22 -6.45 -14.95
N ALA A 108 -0.54 -7.70 -14.63
CA ALA A 108 -1.91 -8.13 -14.36
C ALA A 108 -2.00 -9.07 -13.14
N PRO A 109 -1.58 -8.61 -11.94
CA PRO A 109 -1.59 -9.46 -10.75
C PRO A 109 -3.03 -9.76 -10.28
N PRO A 110 -3.32 -10.98 -9.79
CA PRO A 110 -4.61 -11.28 -9.18
C PRO A 110 -4.78 -10.48 -7.87
N ARG A 111 -5.84 -9.68 -7.78
CA ARG A 111 -6.14 -8.87 -6.58
C ARG A 111 -7.47 -9.29 -5.96
N PRO A 112 -7.60 -9.26 -4.62
CA PRO A 112 -6.65 -8.72 -3.64
C PRO A 112 -5.56 -9.70 -3.18
N GLU A 113 -5.47 -10.90 -3.77
CA GLU A 113 -4.60 -11.98 -3.29
C GLU A 113 -3.12 -11.58 -3.28
N VAL A 114 -2.62 -10.93 -4.33
CA VAL A 114 -1.24 -10.41 -4.35
C VAL A 114 -1.04 -9.30 -3.33
N ASP A 115 -2.02 -8.40 -3.13
CA ASP A 115 -1.92 -7.34 -2.11
C ASP A 115 -1.75 -7.95 -0.70
N LEU A 116 -2.47 -9.05 -0.41
CA LEU A 116 -2.37 -9.80 0.85
C LEU A 116 -1.04 -10.55 0.98
N ALA A 117 -0.58 -11.23 -0.07
CA ALA A 117 0.71 -11.92 -0.04
C ALA A 117 1.90 -10.94 0.16
N LEU A 118 1.82 -9.74 -0.43
CA LEU A 118 2.79 -8.67 -0.18
C LEU A 118 2.72 -8.15 1.26
N LEU A 119 1.55 -8.14 1.89
CA LEU A 119 1.42 -7.80 3.32
C LEU A 119 2.09 -8.86 4.20
N ASP A 120 1.88 -10.14 3.94
CA ASP A 120 2.51 -11.21 4.70
C ASP A 120 4.04 -11.17 4.56
N LEU A 121 4.55 -10.83 3.37
CA LEU A 121 5.98 -10.61 3.14
C LEU A 121 6.58 -9.54 4.07
N THR A 122 5.81 -8.52 4.48
CA THR A 122 6.32 -7.46 5.36
C THR A 122 6.72 -7.96 6.75
N ALA A 123 6.25 -9.14 7.18
CA ALA A 123 6.67 -9.75 8.43
C ALA A 123 8.19 -9.97 8.49
N GLY A 124 8.83 -10.26 7.35
CA GLY A 124 10.28 -10.40 7.24
C GLY A 124 11.05 -9.12 7.58
N ALA A 125 10.46 -7.94 7.34
CA ALA A 125 11.09 -6.65 7.64
C ALA A 125 11.31 -6.41 9.14
N ARG A 126 10.59 -7.14 10.02
CA ARG A 126 10.79 -7.06 11.47
C ARG A 126 12.16 -7.58 11.90
N GLY A 127 12.72 -8.53 11.14
CA GLY A 127 14.04 -9.12 11.39
C GLY A 127 15.22 -8.26 10.95
N LEU A 128 14.99 -7.09 10.33
CA LEU A 128 16.07 -6.22 9.88
C LEU A 128 16.89 -5.65 11.04
N PRO A 129 18.24 -5.64 10.94
CA PRO A 129 19.11 -5.03 11.92
C PRO A 129 18.78 -3.55 12.19
N PRO A 130 19.06 -3.04 13.41
CA PRO A 130 18.99 -1.62 13.69
C PRO A 130 19.86 -0.81 12.71
N GLY A 131 19.33 0.31 12.20
CA GLY A 131 20.03 1.17 11.25
C GLY A 131 19.90 0.76 9.78
N GLN A 132 19.33 -0.42 9.47
CA GLN A 132 18.98 -0.80 8.11
C GLN A 132 17.48 -0.56 7.87
N PRO A 133 17.09 0.52 7.17
CA PRO A 133 15.69 0.78 6.91
C PRO A 133 15.12 -0.28 5.95
N PRO A 134 13.87 -0.71 6.14
CA PRO A 134 13.15 -1.47 5.13
C PRO A 134 13.12 -0.70 3.80
N LEU A 135 13.59 -1.33 2.74
CA LEU A 135 13.59 -0.82 1.37
C LEU A 135 12.78 -1.76 0.48
N LEU A 136 11.81 -1.18 -0.22
CA LEU A 136 11.10 -1.80 -1.34
C LEU A 136 11.47 -1.06 -2.62
N ARG A 137 11.98 -1.78 -3.61
CA ARG A 137 12.33 -1.26 -4.93
C ARG A 137 11.46 -1.89 -6.00
N LEU A 138 10.92 -1.07 -6.90
CA LEU A 138 10.24 -1.51 -8.10
C LEU A 138 11.13 -1.28 -9.32
N ASP A 139 11.32 -2.33 -10.12
CA ASP A 139 12.02 -2.29 -11.39
C ASP A 139 11.24 -3.06 -12.46
N GLY A 140 10.48 -2.32 -13.29
CA GLY A 140 9.60 -2.88 -14.29
C GLY A 140 8.44 -3.62 -13.64
N SER A 141 8.39 -4.94 -13.78
CA SER A 141 7.42 -5.83 -13.13
C SER A 141 7.96 -6.50 -11.86
N ALA A 142 9.20 -6.20 -11.45
CA ALA A 142 9.82 -6.84 -10.29
C ALA A 142 9.79 -5.94 -9.05
N ILE A 143 9.34 -6.49 -7.93
CA ILE A 143 9.54 -5.91 -6.60
C ILE A 143 10.72 -6.61 -5.92
N GLU A 144 11.69 -5.82 -5.46
CA GLU A 144 12.77 -6.26 -4.60
C GLU A 144 12.60 -5.66 -3.21
N VAL A 145 12.79 -6.48 -2.18
CA VAL A 145 12.83 -6.04 -0.80
C VAL A 145 14.13 -6.48 -0.14
N ASN A 146 14.68 -5.63 0.72
CA ASN A 146 15.96 -5.90 1.40
C ASN A 146 15.83 -6.80 2.65
N TRP A 147 14.74 -7.57 2.75
CA TRP A 147 14.50 -8.53 3.84
C TRP A 147 14.13 -9.90 3.28
N PRO A 148 14.41 -10.99 4.03
CA PRO A 148 14.08 -12.34 3.60
C PRO A 148 12.57 -12.57 3.67
N ALA A 149 12.09 -13.46 2.80
CA ALA A 149 10.71 -13.90 2.84
C ALA A 149 10.48 -14.73 4.12
N PRO A 150 9.40 -14.49 4.87
CA PRO A 150 9.04 -15.36 5.99
C PRO A 150 8.65 -16.76 5.50
N GLU A 151 8.61 -17.72 6.41
CA GLU A 151 8.24 -19.11 6.12
C GLU A 151 6.87 -19.17 5.40
N GLY A 152 6.77 -19.96 4.33
CA GLY A 152 5.56 -20.11 3.53
C GLY A 152 5.24 -18.96 2.56
N ALA A 153 5.88 -17.79 2.67
CA ALA A 153 5.54 -16.64 1.82
C ALA A 153 5.92 -16.84 0.35
N LEU A 154 7.05 -17.49 0.05
CA LEU A 154 7.44 -17.79 -1.33
C LEU A 154 6.47 -18.78 -1.99
N GLU A 155 6.00 -19.77 -1.23
CA GLU A 155 5.02 -20.76 -1.69
C GLU A 155 3.68 -20.09 -1.97
N ALA A 156 3.19 -19.25 -1.05
CA ALA A 156 1.96 -18.48 -1.25
C ALA A 156 2.04 -17.56 -2.48
N LEU A 157 3.18 -16.90 -2.71
CA LEU A 157 3.39 -16.09 -3.92
C LEU A 157 3.41 -16.95 -5.20
N ALA A 158 4.00 -18.14 -5.14
CA ALA A 158 4.04 -19.07 -6.26
C ALA A 158 2.65 -19.66 -6.60
N GLU A 159 1.81 -19.92 -5.59
CA GLU A 159 0.40 -20.34 -5.79
C GLU A 159 -0.43 -19.28 -6.53
N LEU A 160 -0.04 -18.00 -6.43
CA LEU A 160 -0.63 -16.88 -7.17
C LEU A 160 -0.02 -16.70 -8.57
N GLY A 161 0.84 -17.62 -9.02
CA GLY A 161 1.50 -17.56 -10.32
C GLY A 161 2.66 -16.58 -10.40
N LEU A 162 3.11 -16.01 -9.27
CA LEU A 162 4.24 -15.08 -9.23
C LEU A 162 5.57 -15.84 -9.14
N GLN A 163 6.60 -15.30 -9.79
CA GLN A 163 7.96 -15.80 -9.59
C GLN A 163 8.58 -15.08 -8.40
N ALA A 164 8.79 -15.81 -7.30
CA ALA A 164 9.42 -15.29 -6.09
C ALA A 164 10.68 -16.06 -5.73
N SER A 165 11.71 -15.35 -5.26
CA SER A 165 12.95 -15.94 -4.77
C SER A 165 13.50 -15.13 -3.61
N SER A 166 14.18 -15.79 -2.67
CA SER A 166 14.91 -15.12 -1.60
C SER A 166 16.36 -15.57 -1.62
N GLN A 167 17.28 -14.60 -1.69
CA GLN A 167 18.73 -14.80 -1.74
C GLN A 167 19.42 -13.70 -0.94
N ASP A 168 20.49 -14.03 -0.23
CA ASP A 168 21.33 -13.09 0.52
C ASP A 168 20.55 -12.15 1.47
N GLY A 169 19.46 -12.64 2.06
CA GLY A 169 18.61 -11.86 2.96
C GLY A 169 17.72 -10.83 2.27
N ALA A 170 17.59 -10.88 0.95
CA ALA A 170 16.65 -10.11 0.14
C ALA A 170 15.60 -11.02 -0.50
N THR A 171 14.49 -10.44 -0.93
CA THR A 171 13.44 -11.16 -1.67
C THR A 171 13.09 -10.40 -2.95
N ARG A 172 12.99 -11.14 -4.06
CA ARG A 172 12.57 -10.62 -5.35
C ARG A 172 11.31 -11.32 -5.82
N ILE A 173 10.34 -10.56 -6.32
CA ILE A 173 9.02 -11.00 -6.76
C ILE A 173 8.75 -10.41 -8.15
N VAL A 174 8.30 -11.20 -9.12
CA VAL A 174 7.87 -10.75 -10.45
C VAL A 174 6.35 -10.80 -10.54
N LEU A 175 5.72 -9.66 -10.85
CA LEU A 175 4.29 -9.40 -10.67
C LEU A 175 3.34 -9.90 -11.77
N GLY A 176 3.84 -10.63 -12.77
CA GLY A 176 3.01 -11.18 -13.87
C GLY A 176 2.62 -10.17 -14.93
#